data_AF-A0AAQ0QFZ1-F1
#
_entry.id   AF-A0AAQ0QFZ1-F1
#
_cell.length_a   1.000
_cell.length_b   1.000
_cell.length_c   1.000
_cell.angle_alpha   90.00
_cell.angle_beta   90.00
_cell.angle_gamma   90.00
#
_symmetry.space_group_name_H-M   'P 1'
#
loop_
_entity.id
_entity.type
_entity.pdbx_description
1 polymer ?
#
loop_
_entity_poly.entity_id
_entity_poly.type
_entity_poly.pdbx_seq_one_letter_code
_entity_poly.pdbx_strand_id
1 'polypeptide(L)'
;MSMTSEKKCRIADCQIAVIGTIKSIDCIKAELKQPGFKHIHIISPSDEMTMPGKVDIIVENVNEGNSCLSKDATIPLILSFDFVNGAGAIVVMPYDEKDMLRKPKFRQWAATYMAGYCAFWNVEGCDWLRDSLSDIRNGVTSSAALKTAAHMCARIAANIAVGREVKHFPRFYLCKNLELV
;
A
#
# COMPACT_ATOMS: atom_id res chain seq x y z
N MET A 1 15.41 17.76 -1.43
CA MET A 1 15.27 18.20 0.00
C MET A 1 15.96 17.18 0.89
N SER A 2 16.96 17.59 1.68
CA SER A 2 17.65 16.67 2.61
C SER A 2 16.76 16.30 3.80
N MET A 3 16.99 15.11 4.36
CA MET A 3 16.26 14.62 5.53
C MET A 3 16.80 15.28 6.80
N THR A 4 15.99 16.11 7.46
CA THR A 4 16.37 16.76 8.74
C THR A 4 16.35 15.74 9.89
N SER A 5 17.13 15.97 10.94
CA SER A 5 17.17 15.09 12.13
C SER A 5 15.80 14.89 12.76
N GLU A 6 14.98 15.95 12.82
CA GLU A 6 13.60 15.89 13.32
C GLU A 6 12.74 14.92 12.48
N LYS A 7 12.83 14.97 11.15
CA LYS A 7 12.10 14.06 10.27
C LYS A 7 12.55 12.61 10.45
N LYS A 8 13.85 12.38 10.70
CA LYS A 8 14.35 11.03 11.03
C LYS A 8 13.80 10.51 12.36
N CYS A 9 13.72 11.36 13.39
CA CYS A 9 13.10 11.00 14.67
C CYS A 9 11.62 10.64 14.49
N ARG A 10 10.85 11.48 13.78
CA ARG A 10 9.43 11.18 13.50
C ARG A 10 9.21 9.83 12.80
N ILE A 11 10.07 9.49 11.84
CA ILE A 11 10.04 8.17 11.18
C ILE A 11 10.39 7.06 12.16
N ALA A 12 11.44 7.23 12.97
CA ALA A 12 11.87 6.21 13.92
C ALA A 12 10.81 5.92 15.00
N ASP A 13 10.13 6.95 15.48
CA ASP A 13 9.14 6.87 16.57
C ASP A 13 7.75 6.43 16.10
N CYS A 14 7.48 6.51 14.79
CA CYS A 14 6.21 6.11 14.19
C CYS A 14 5.96 4.60 14.35
N GLN A 15 4.78 4.26 14.87
CA GLN A 15 4.31 2.89 15.08
C GLN A 15 3.56 2.41 13.83
N ILE A 16 4.11 1.42 13.13
CA ILE A 16 3.51 0.87 11.90
C ILE A 16 2.99 -0.54 12.16
N ALA A 17 1.76 -0.80 11.75
CA ALA A 17 1.23 -2.15 11.63
C ALA A 17 1.34 -2.64 10.18
N VAL A 18 1.76 -3.90 9.99
CA VAL A 18 1.86 -4.55 8.68
C VAL A 18 0.98 -5.80 8.67
N ILE A 19 0.12 -5.89 7.66
CA ILE A 19 -0.83 -6.99 7.44
C ILE A 19 -0.61 -7.55 6.04
N GLY A 20 -0.58 -8.88 5.91
CA GLY A 20 -0.50 -9.55 4.63
C GLY A 20 -0.01 -10.99 4.75
N THR A 21 0.38 -11.58 3.62
CA THR A 21 1.06 -12.88 3.60
C THR A 21 2.48 -12.77 4.15
N ILE A 22 3.07 -13.87 4.63
CA ILE A 22 4.44 -13.92 5.15
C ILE A 22 5.43 -13.24 4.18
N LYS A 23 5.36 -13.62 2.90
CA LYS A 23 6.24 -13.06 1.85
C LYS A 23 6.08 -11.54 1.69
N SER A 24 4.84 -11.04 1.75
CA SER A 24 4.56 -9.60 1.64
C SER A 24 5.05 -8.83 2.87
N ILE A 25 4.88 -9.39 4.06
CA ILE A 25 5.32 -8.82 5.32
C ILE A 25 6.84 -8.65 5.32
N ASP A 26 7.58 -9.68 4.89
CA ASP A 26 9.04 -9.62 4.84
C ASP A 26 9.55 -8.53 3.90
N CYS A 27 8.96 -8.41 2.70
CA CYS A 27 9.29 -7.34 1.76
C CYS A 27 8.99 -5.95 2.35
N ILE A 28 7.78 -5.75 2.89
CA ILE A 28 7.37 -4.46 3.48
C ILE A 28 8.28 -4.09 4.66
N LYS A 29 8.57 -5.04 5.55
CA LYS A 29 9.43 -4.82 6.71
C LYS A 29 10.86 -4.44 6.30
N ALA A 30 11.40 -5.08 5.27
CA ALA A 30 12.72 -4.74 4.75
C ALA A 30 12.75 -3.30 4.20
N GLU A 31 11.75 -2.92 3.41
CA GLU A 31 11.66 -1.57 2.83
C GLU A 31 11.39 -0.49 3.89
N LEU A 32 10.58 -0.75 4.92
CA LEU A 32 10.33 0.18 6.03
C LEU A 32 11.58 0.47 6.88
N LYS A 33 12.50 -0.48 6.99
CA LYS A 33 13.75 -0.24 7.73
C LYS A 33 14.66 0.78 7.03
N GLN A 34 14.61 0.89 5.70
CA GLN A 34 15.45 1.78 4.90
C GLN A 34 15.30 3.27 5.29
N PRO A 35 14.08 3.84 5.37
CA PRO A 35 13.90 5.22 5.84
C PRO A 35 14.11 5.39 7.36
N GLY A 36 14.19 4.29 8.13
CA GLY A 36 14.52 4.31 9.56
C GLY A 36 13.39 3.94 10.53
N PHE A 37 12.28 3.34 10.06
CA PHE A 37 11.21 2.88 10.95
C PHE A 37 11.74 1.79 11.91
N LYS A 38 11.49 1.96 13.22
CA LYS A 38 11.93 1.02 14.26
C LYS A 38 10.80 0.19 14.84
N HIS A 39 9.60 0.76 14.92
CA HIS A 39 8.45 0.14 15.57
C HIS A 39 7.48 -0.45 14.54
N ILE A 40 7.79 -1.65 14.07
CA ILE A 40 7.00 -2.38 13.07
C ILE A 40 6.33 -3.58 13.73
N HIS A 41 5.00 -3.53 13.84
CA HIS A 41 4.14 -4.58 14.37
C HIS A 41 3.62 -5.43 13.22
N ILE A 42 3.74 -6.75 13.34
CA ILE A 42 3.16 -7.69 12.37
C ILE A 42 1.83 -8.13 12.94
N ILE A 43 0.76 -7.99 12.15
CA ILE A 43 -0.56 -8.46 12.55
C ILE A 43 -1.01 -9.56 11.61
N SER A 44 -1.32 -10.71 12.20
CA SER A 44 -1.98 -11.80 11.50
C SER A 44 -3.47 -11.46 11.35
N PRO A 45 -4.07 -11.66 10.17
CA PRO A 45 -5.51 -11.54 10.02
C PRO A 45 -6.19 -12.65 10.83
N SER A 46 -6.81 -12.30 11.95
CA SER A 46 -7.71 -13.17 12.72
C SER A 46 -9.02 -12.43 12.97
N ASP A 47 -10.13 -13.18 13.01
CA ASP A 47 -11.50 -12.65 13.03
C ASP A 47 -11.84 -11.74 14.23
N GLU A 48 -11.05 -11.79 15.31
CA GLU A 48 -11.17 -10.91 16.49
C GLU A 48 -9.91 -10.06 16.67
N MET A 49 -9.74 -9.04 15.84
CA MET A 49 -8.52 -8.23 15.86
C MET A 49 -8.63 -7.05 16.85
N THR A 50 -8.04 -7.18 18.03
CA THR A 50 -7.67 -6.03 18.86
C THR A 50 -6.40 -5.40 18.27
N MET A 51 -6.50 -4.18 17.73
CA MET A 51 -5.33 -3.45 17.23
C MET A 51 -4.28 -3.31 18.36
N PRO A 52 -3.00 -3.63 18.09
CA PRO A 52 -1.97 -3.55 19.11
C PRO A 52 -1.73 -2.09 19.51
N GLY A 53 -2.09 -1.69 20.74
CA GLY A 53 -1.76 -0.37 21.32
C GLY A 53 -1.94 0.84 20.37
N LYS A 54 -1.09 1.86 20.54
CA LYS A 54 -1.07 3.05 19.65
C LYS A 54 -0.33 2.71 18.35
N VAL A 55 -1.07 2.49 17.26
CA VAL A 55 -0.54 2.42 15.88
C VAL A 55 -0.79 3.76 15.19
N ASP A 56 0.19 4.27 14.47
CA ASP A 56 0.09 5.54 13.73
C ASP A 56 -0.26 5.32 12.25
N ILE A 57 0.19 4.22 11.63
CA ILE A 57 -0.07 3.87 10.22
C ILE A 57 -0.30 2.37 10.08
N ILE A 58 -1.27 1.97 9.26
CA ILE A 58 -1.45 0.57 8.84
C ILE A 58 -1.02 0.40 7.38
N VAL A 59 -0.23 -0.61 7.10
CA VAL A 59 0.12 -1.06 5.75
C VAL A 59 -0.45 -2.46 5.54
N GLU A 60 -1.32 -2.61 4.55
CA GLU A 60 -1.92 -3.89 4.21
C GLU A 60 -1.54 -4.27 2.77
N ASN A 61 -1.10 -5.50 2.57
CA ASN A 61 -0.97 -6.09 1.24
C ASN A 61 -2.23 -6.87 0.88
N VAL A 62 -3.03 -6.33 -0.03
CA VAL A 62 -4.32 -6.90 -0.41
C VAL A 62 -4.21 -7.61 -1.75
N ASN A 63 -3.67 -8.83 -1.72
CA ASN A 63 -3.56 -9.66 -2.91
C ASN A 63 -4.62 -10.77 -3.00
N GLU A 64 -5.20 -11.15 -1.87
CA GLU A 64 -6.24 -12.16 -1.77
C GLU A 64 -7.42 -11.62 -0.97
N GLY A 65 -8.65 -11.94 -1.38
CA GLY A 65 -9.86 -11.57 -0.66
C GLY A 65 -10.16 -10.05 -0.62
N ASN A 66 -10.70 -9.63 0.53
CA ASN A 66 -11.06 -8.25 0.83
C ASN A 66 -10.05 -7.69 1.84
N SER A 67 -10.06 -6.37 2.08
CA SER A 67 -9.29 -5.82 3.22
C SER A 67 -9.77 -6.44 4.52
N CYS A 68 -8.83 -6.79 5.40
CA CYS A 68 -9.09 -7.34 6.73
C CYS A 68 -9.48 -6.25 7.74
N LEU A 69 -9.50 -4.98 7.33
CA LEU A 69 -9.64 -3.84 8.22
C LEU A 69 -11.05 -3.26 8.23
N SER A 70 -11.48 -2.84 9.43
CA SER A 70 -12.77 -2.16 9.61
C SER A 70 -12.79 -0.78 8.94
N LYS A 71 -13.98 -0.38 8.50
CA LYS A 71 -14.27 1.00 8.09
C LYS A 71 -14.10 2.02 9.22
N ASP A 72 -14.04 1.57 10.46
CA ASP A 72 -13.91 2.44 11.64
C ASP A 72 -12.46 2.83 11.95
N ALA A 73 -11.50 2.46 11.09
CA ALA A 73 -10.11 2.85 11.25
C ALA A 73 -9.96 4.38 11.29
N THR A 74 -9.45 4.90 12.41
CA THR A 74 -9.21 6.32 12.66
C THR A 74 -7.78 6.77 12.34
N ILE A 75 -6.99 5.89 11.72
CA ILE A 75 -5.58 6.12 11.38
C ILE A 75 -5.35 5.87 9.88
N PRO A 76 -4.32 6.48 9.27
CA PRO A 76 -3.98 6.27 7.87
C PRO A 76 -3.77 4.79 7.52
N LEU A 77 -4.32 4.40 6.37
CA LEU A 77 -4.20 3.07 5.79
C LEU A 77 -3.54 3.16 4.41
N ILE A 78 -2.55 2.31 4.19
CA ILE A 78 -1.88 2.10 2.90
C ILE A 78 -2.22 0.70 2.42
N LEU A 79 -3.09 0.61 1.42
CA LEU A 79 -3.47 -0.63 0.76
C LEU A 79 -2.56 -0.84 -0.44
N SER A 80 -1.84 -1.95 -0.49
CA SER A 80 -0.87 -2.23 -1.54
C SER A 80 -1.24 -3.47 -2.33
N PHE A 81 -0.95 -3.40 -3.63
CA PHE A 81 -1.37 -4.39 -4.60
C PHE A 81 -0.19 -4.79 -5.47
N ASP A 82 -0.02 -6.10 -5.63
CA ASP A 82 0.76 -6.68 -6.72
C ASP A 82 -0.09 -6.62 -7.99
N PHE A 83 0.38 -5.99 -9.06
CA PHE A 83 -0.30 -5.96 -10.36
C PHE A 83 0.53 -6.64 -11.46
N VAL A 84 1.31 -7.66 -11.11
CA VAL A 84 2.11 -8.51 -12.00
C VAL A 84 3.27 -7.77 -12.67
N ASN A 85 2.97 -6.85 -13.59
CA ASN A 85 3.98 -6.03 -14.29
C ASN A 85 4.32 -4.73 -13.56
N GLY A 86 3.68 -4.50 -12.40
CA GLY A 86 3.90 -3.35 -11.55
C GLY A 86 3.16 -3.49 -10.23
N ALA A 87 3.05 -2.39 -9.51
CA ALA A 87 2.34 -2.31 -8.25
C ALA A 87 1.41 -1.10 -8.21
N GLY A 88 0.39 -1.23 -7.37
CA GLY A 88 -0.51 -0.14 -7.00
C GLY A 88 -0.53 0.07 -5.49
N ALA A 89 -0.86 1.28 -5.08
CA ALA A 89 -1.22 1.56 -3.69
C ALA A 89 -2.39 2.53 -3.63
N ILE A 90 -3.35 2.29 -2.74
CA ILE A 90 -4.39 3.25 -2.35
C ILE A 90 -4.06 3.74 -0.95
N VAL A 91 -4.14 5.06 -0.75
CA VAL A 91 -4.01 5.66 0.57
C VAL A 91 -5.38 6.13 1.04
N VAL A 92 -5.75 5.71 2.24
CA VAL A 92 -7.01 6.06 2.89
C VAL A 92 -6.68 6.80 4.18
N MET A 93 -6.93 8.11 4.19
CA MET A 93 -6.79 8.93 5.38
C MET A 93 -8.00 8.76 6.32
N PRO A 94 -7.89 9.10 7.61
CA PRO A 94 -8.97 8.90 8.59
C PRO A 94 -10.32 9.52 8.18
N TYR A 95 -10.31 10.65 7.47
CA TYR A 95 -11.50 11.37 7.01
C TYR A 95 -11.99 10.94 5.62
N ASP A 96 -11.28 10.04 4.93
CA ASP A 96 -11.71 9.56 3.62
C ASP A 96 -12.90 8.60 3.72
N GLU A 97 -13.72 8.60 2.67
CA GLU A 97 -14.75 7.59 2.42
C GLU A 97 -14.12 6.20 2.25
N LYS A 98 -14.69 5.19 2.94
CA LYS A 98 -14.14 3.83 3.06
C LYS A 98 -15.02 2.76 2.41
N ASP A 99 -15.96 3.14 1.56
CA ASP A 99 -16.87 2.19 0.91
C ASP A 99 -16.16 1.22 -0.03
N MET A 100 -15.00 1.62 -0.57
CA MET A 100 -14.16 0.77 -1.40
C MET A 100 -13.58 -0.44 -0.65
N LEU A 101 -13.40 -0.39 0.68
CA LEU A 101 -12.76 -1.47 1.46
C LEU A 101 -13.57 -2.77 1.43
N ARG A 102 -14.87 -2.69 1.16
CA ARG A 102 -15.79 -3.85 1.09
C ARG A 102 -15.97 -4.39 -0.32
N LYS A 103 -15.23 -3.90 -1.31
CA LYS A 103 -15.35 -4.39 -2.69
C LYS A 103 -14.84 -5.84 -2.76
N PRO A 104 -15.65 -6.78 -3.29
CA PRO A 104 -15.21 -8.16 -3.44
C PRO A 104 -14.06 -8.22 -4.44
N LYS A 105 -13.13 -9.17 -4.23
CA LYS A 105 -11.93 -9.33 -5.08
C LYS A 105 -11.18 -8.00 -5.20
N PHE A 106 -10.85 -7.40 -4.06
CA PHE A 106 -10.48 -6.00 -3.97
C PHE A 106 -9.29 -5.65 -4.87
N ARG A 107 -8.31 -6.55 -4.99
CA ARG A 107 -7.19 -6.44 -5.95
C ARG A 107 -7.66 -6.25 -7.41
N GLN A 108 -8.63 -7.04 -7.87
CA GLN A 108 -9.15 -6.97 -9.24
C GLN A 108 -9.96 -5.68 -9.46
N TRP A 109 -10.78 -5.32 -8.47
CA TRP A 109 -11.52 -4.06 -8.50
C TRP A 109 -10.58 -2.86 -8.58
N ALA A 110 -9.54 -2.83 -7.73
CA ALA A 110 -8.55 -1.77 -7.68
C ALA A 110 -7.80 -1.66 -9.02
N ALA A 111 -7.34 -2.77 -9.59
CA ALA A 111 -6.67 -2.79 -10.89
C ALA A 111 -7.57 -2.22 -12.00
N THR A 112 -8.84 -2.64 -12.05
CA THR A 112 -9.80 -2.17 -13.06
C THR A 112 -10.09 -0.68 -12.90
N TYR A 113 -10.31 -0.22 -11.68
CA TYR A 113 -10.54 1.18 -11.37
C TYR A 113 -9.35 2.05 -11.78
N MET A 114 -8.14 1.66 -11.39
CA MET A 114 -6.92 2.42 -11.71
C MET A 114 -6.62 2.41 -13.22
N ALA A 115 -6.77 1.28 -13.91
CA ALA A 115 -6.61 1.19 -15.35
C ALA A 115 -7.63 2.06 -16.10
N GLY A 116 -8.89 2.01 -15.68
CA GLY A 116 -9.96 2.84 -16.24
C GLY A 116 -9.71 4.34 -16.04
N TYR A 117 -9.27 4.73 -14.84
CA TYR A 117 -8.87 6.12 -14.57
C TYR A 117 -7.72 6.56 -15.48
N CYS A 118 -6.67 5.75 -15.58
CA CYS A 118 -5.52 6.07 -16.44
C CYS A 118 -5.90 6.18 -17.91
N ALA A 119 -6.77 5.31 -18.42
CA ALA A 119 -7.27 5.38 -19.79
C ALA A 119 -8.13 6.62 -20.02
N PHE A 120 -9.05 6.94 -19.10
CA PHE A 120 -9.94 8.10 -19.23
C PHE A 120 -9.17 9.42 -19.25
N TRP A 121 -8.16 9.55 -18.38
CA TRP A 121 -7.34 10.77 -18.26
C TRP A 121 -6.08 10.75 -19.13
N ASN A 122 -5.90 9.74 -19.98
CA ASN A 122 -4.71 9.55 -20.81
C ASN A 122 -3.39 9.68 -20.02
N VAL A 123 -3.30 9.00 -18.88
CA VAL A 123 -2.12 9.02 -18.01
C VAL A 123 -1.00 8.20 -18.66
N GLU A 124 0.07 8.88 -19.06
CA GLU A 124 1.24 8.26 -19.69
C GLU A 124 1.91 7.21 -18.79
N GLY A 125 2.49 6.18 -19.43
CA GLY A 125 3.30 5.16 -18.73
C GLY A 125 2.49 4.17 -17.88
N CYS A 126 1.16 4.15 -18.00
CA CYS A 126 0.27 3.25 -17.26
C CYS A 126 -0.33 2.11 -18.10
N ASP A 127 0.00 2.01 -19.39
CA ASP A 127 -0.52 0.97 -20.29
C ASP A 127 -0.27 -0.46 -19.80
N TRP A 128 0.87 -0.68 -19.13
CA TRP A 128 1.24 -1.98 -18.56
C TRP A 128 0.17 -2.54 -17.62
N LEU A 129 -0.59 -1.69 -16.92
CA LEU A 129 -1.63 -2.15 -16.00
C LEU A 129 -2.81 -2.74 -16.77
N ARG A 130 -3.16 -2.15 -17.92
CA ARG A 130 -4.19 -2.68 -18.82
C ARG A 130 -3.79 -4.08 -19.31
N ASP A 131 -2.53 -4.24 -19.69
CA ASP A 131 -2.02 -5.51 -20.19
C ASP A 131 -2.02 -6.59 -19.09
N SER A 132 -1.82 -6.21 -17.82
CA SER A 132 -1.86 -7.13 -16.67
C SER A 132 -3.27 -7.50 -16.18
N LEU A 133 -4.34 -6.86 -16.66
CA LEU A 133 -5.69 -7.09 -16.12
C LEU A 133 -6.14 -8.56 -16.21
N SER A 134 -5.79 -9.25 -17.31
CA SER A 134 -6.14 -10.66 -17.47
C SER A 134 -5.43 -11.55 -16.45
N ASP A 135 -4.13 -11.33 -16.23
CA ASP A 135 -3.33 -12.08 -15.26
C ASP A 135 -3.79 -11.82 -13.82
N ILE A 136 -4.09 -10.56 -13.49
CA ILE A 136 -4.64 -10.19 -12.18
C ILE A 136 -5.99 -10.88 -11.93
N ARG A 137 -6.86 -10.96 -12.96
CA ARG A 137 -8.14 -11.68 -12.87
C ARG A 137 -7.94 -13.18 -12.64
N ASN A 138 -6.89 -13.75 -13.22
CA ASN A 138 -6.51 -15.16 -13.04
C ASN A 138 -5.71 -15.41 -11.75
N GLY A 139 -5.51 -14.40 -10.91
CA GLY A 139 -4.84 -14.53 -9.62
C GLY A 139 -3.30 -14.60 -9.69
N VAL A 140 -2.71 -14.34 -10.85
CA VAL A 140 -1.24 -14.36 -11.01
C VAL A 140 -0.61 -13.30 -10.10
N THR A 141 0.52 -13.63 -9.46
CA THR A 141 1.31 -12.71 -8.63
C THR A 141 2.76 -12.71 -9.11
N SER A 142 3.50 -11.66 -8.77
CA SER A 142 4.88 -11.44 -9.19
C SER A 142 5.74 -11.02 -8.01
N SER A 143 6.88 -11.70 -7.82
CA SER A 143 7.86 -11.31 -6.80
C SER A 143 8.40 -9.89 -7.03
N ALA A 144 8.54 -9.47 -8.29
CA ALA A 144 8.98 -8.11 -8.65
C ALA A 144 7.90 -7.06 -8.31
N ALA A 145 6.64 -7.37 -8.59
CA ALA A 145 5.50 -6.51 -8.22
C ALA A 145 5.38 -6.38 -6.70
N LEU A 146 5.54 -7.47 -5.97
CA LEU A 146 5.51 -7.45 -4.51
C LEU A 146 6.60 -6.56 -3.90
N LYS A 147 7.84 -6.64 -4.42
CA LYS A 147 8.94 -5.75 -4.00
C LYS A 147 8.64 -4.29 -4.34
N THR A 148 8.12 -4.03 -5.54
CA THR A 148 7.71 -2.68 -5.97
C THR A 148 6.62 -2.11 -5.06
N ALA A 149 5.62 -2.92 -4.71
CA ALA A 149 4.55 -2.54 -3.78
C ALA A 149 5.12 -2.20 -2.39
N ALA A 150 6.00 -3.04 -1.85
CA ALA A 150 6.67 -2.79 -0.57
C ALA A 150 7.47 -1.48 -0.57
N HIS A 151 8.21 -1.22 -1.65
CA HIS A 151 8.99 0.01 -1.80
C HIS A 151 8.08 1.26 -1.83
N MET A 152 6.99 1.21 -2.59
CA MET A 152 5.99 2.28 -2.64
C MET A 152 5.39 2.54 -1.25
N CYS A 153 4.98 1.49 -0.53
CA CYS A 153 4.42 1.60 0.81
C CYS A 153 5.38 2.26 1.79
N ALA A 154 6.65 1.86 1.80
CA ALA A 154 7.63 2.43 2.71
C ALA A 154 7.84 3.93 2.47
N ARG A 155 7.85 4.36 1.19
CA ARG A 155 7.95 5.77 0.83
C ARG A 155 6.72 6.58 1.20
N ILE A 156 5.53 6.02 0.98
CA ILE A 156 4.26 6.65 1.37
C ILE A 156 4.18 6.78 2.89
N ALA A 157 4.49 5.71 3.63
CA ALA A 157 4.51 5.70 5.09
C ALA A 157 5.50 6.75 5.63
N ALA A 158 6.70 6.84 5.06
CA ALA A 158 7.69 7.84 5.45
C ALA A 158 7.19 9.28 5.22
N ASN A 159 6.45 9.53 4.13
CA ASN A 159 5.84 10.83 3.88
C ASN A 159 4.75 11.15 4.92
N ILE A 160 3.86 10.21 5.22
CA ILE A 160 2.81 10.38 6.23
C ILE A 160 3.43 10.64 7.62
N ALA A 161 4.42 9.84 8.02
CA ALA A 161 5.09 9.96 9.33
C ALA A 161 5.71 11.33 9.57
N VAL A 162 6.20 12.00 8.51
CA VAL A 162 6.77 13.35 8.62
C VAL A 162 5.76 14.47 8.37
N GLY A 163 4.47 14.14 8.21
CA GLY A 163 3.39 15.10 7.99
C GLY A 163 3.37 15.71 6.59
N ARG A 164 3.89 15.01 5.57
CA ARG A 164 3.73 15.44 4.17
C ARG A 164 2.36 15.03 3.66
N GLU A 165 1.79 15.87 2.80
CA GLU A 165 0.57 15.54 2.08
C GLU A 165 0.77 14.33 1.16
N VAL A 166 -0.26 13.51 1.11
CA VAL A 166 -0.42 12.39 0.17
C VAL A 166 -1.55 12.74 -0.81
N LYS A 167 -1.62 12.04 -1.94
CA LYS A 167 -2.62 12.33 -2.97
C LYS A 167 -4.03 12.12 -2.42
N HIS A 168 -4.85 13.17 -2.48
CA HIS A 168 -6.28 13.11 -2.16
C HIS A 168 -7.16 12.74 -3.36
N PHE A 169 -6.69 13.02 -4.60
CA PHE A 169 -7.35 12.60 -5.83
C PHE A 169 -6.35 12.57 -7.02
N PRO A 170 -6.32 11.50 -7.82
CA PRO A 170 -6.83 10.18 -7.49
C PRO A 170 -6.07 9.62 -6.28
N ARG A 171 -6.75 8.92 -5.37
CA ARG A 171 -6.19 8.40 -4.10
C ARG A 171 -5.24 7.22 -4.27
N PHE A 172 -4.61 7.09 -5.43
CA PHE A 172 -3.74 5.96 -5.74
C PHE A 172 -2.41 6.37 -6.34
N TYR A 173 -1.47 5.44 -6.22
CA TYR A 173 -0.14 5.46 -6.80
C TYR A 173 0.04 4.21 -7.65
N LEU A 174 0.72 4.35 -8.78
CA LEU A 174 1.09 3.27 -9.68
C LEU A 174 2.58 3.33 -9.96
N CYS A 175 3.20 2.17 -10.10
CA CYS A 175 4.58 2.05 -10.52
C CYS A 175 4.74 0.75 -11.32
N LYS A 176 5.29 0.83 -12.53
CA LYS A 176 5.75 -0.36 -13.25
C LYS A 176 6.86 -1.01 -12.41
N ASN A 177 7.04 -2.33 -12.51
CA ASN A 177 8.11 -3.03 -11.80
C ASN A 177 9.42 -2.29 -12.01
N LEU A 178 10.10 -1.96 -10.91
CA LEU A 178 11.41 -1.34 -10.98
C LEU A 178 12.32 -2.27 -11.77
N GLU A 179 12.91 -1.78 -12.86
CA GLU A 179 14.05 -2.44 -13.47
C GLU A 179 15.17 -2.37 -12.43
N LEU A 180 15.36 -3.47 -11.69
CA LEU A 180 16.53 -3.62 -10.84
C LEU A 180 17.73 -3.74 -11.77
N VAL A 181 18.39 -2.62 -12.03
CA VAL A 181 19.74 -2.57 -12.61
C VAL A 181 20.73 -3.04 -11.56
#